data_AF-A0A1E4TBG8-F1
#
_entry.id   AF-A0A1E4TBG8-F1
#
_cell.length_a   1.000
_cell.length_b   1.000
_cell.length_c   1.000
_cell.angle_alpha   90.00
_cell.angle_beta   90.00
_cell.angle_gamma   90.00
#
_symmetry.space_group_name_H-M   'P 1'
#
loop_
_entity.id
_entity.type
_entity.pdbx_description
1 polymer ?
#
loop_
_entity_poly.entity_id
_entity_poly.type
_entity_poly.pdbx_seq_one_letter_code
_entity_poly.pdbx_strand_id
1 'polypeptide(L)'
;MVKEYTLAGKALKLDTAEDVAPYIEELKSAGDVEKVDLRGNTLGVEAAKVLADEIGNLKSLNYANLADLFTGRLKEEIPQALEYLFAGLRKTNVSTVDLSDNALGMAAIDQLEPFLASHIPLEHLILGNNGLGPEAGSRVGNALAELAEKKQKVGARPLLTIVCARNRLENGSMKAWARAVSANSSLQRIEMYQNGIRPEGIELLLNAMNNHKEILHLDLQDNTFTSKGAAALAEILPGLSNIAHLTVSDCLLSAEGGLKISQVLASNELPKLETLKLQYNEIDKTGLTTLFNAVKSSLPNLKFLELNGNKFPEDHSILNELRALLEERGGELDELDDLEEDSEEEDESEEEEEEEELEEEIIRECSEIEDSNVAEDADEEVDRLAEALSKTKIPE
;
A
#
# COMPACT_ATOMS: atom_id res chain seq x y z
N MET A 1 -20.95 16.68 13.16
CA MET A 1 -21.22 15.91 11.93
C MET A 1 -20.44 16.59 10.84
N VAL A 2 -19.60 15.85 10.10
CA VAL A 2 -18.91 16.37 8.91
C VAL A 2 -19.99 16.75 7.90
N LYS A 3 -19.87 17.94 7.33
CA LYS A 3 -20.83 18.40 6.32
C LYS A 3 -20.41 17.85 4.96
N GLU A 4 -21.19 16.91 4.44
CA GLU A 4 -20.87 16.14 3.24
C GLU A 4 -21.86 16.43 2.10
N TYR A 5 -21.32 16.54 0.90
CA TYR A 5 -22.08 16.44 -0.36
C TYR A 5 -21.71 15.14 -1.07
N THR A 6 -22.70 14.36 -1.49
CA THR A 6 -22.45 13.05 -2.10
C THR A 6 -23.34 12.78 -3.32
N LEU A 7 -22.70 12.27 -4.37
CA LEU A 7 -23.31 11.64 -5.54
C LEU A 7 -22.99 10.14 -5.60
N ALA A 8 -22.46 9.56 -4.51
CA ALA A 8 -21.97 8.19 -4.50
C ALA A 8 -23.00 7.17 -5.00
N GLY A 9 -22.59 6.33 -5.94
CA GLY A 9 -23.38 5.18 -6.41
C GLY A 9 -24.66 5.53 -7.18
N LYS A 10 -24.82 6.79 -7.61
CA LYS A 10 -25.97 7.21 -8.42
C LYS A 10 -25.90 6.73 -9.87
N ALA A 11 -24.75 6.22 -10.33
CA ALA A 11 -24.53 5.74 -11.70
C ALA A 11 -24.90 6.77 -12.78
N LEU A 12 -24.60 8.04 -12.51
CA LEU A 12 -24.90 9.15 -13.42
C LEU A 12 -23.92 9.17 -14.58
N LYS A 13 -24.41 9.48 -15.78
CA LYS A 13 -23.57 9.79 -16.94
C LYS A 13 -23.59 11.30 -17.16
N LEU A 14 -22.52 11.97 -16.77
CA LEU A 14 -22.38 13.42 -16.78
C LEU A 14 -21.43 13.81 -17.91
N ASP A 15 -21.95 13.99 -19.12
CA ASP A 15 -21.12 14.29 -20.30
C ASP A 15 -20.92 15.81 -20.45
N THR A 16 -21.96 16.61 -20.24
CA THR A 16 -21.98 18.05 -20.51
C THR A 16 -22.19 18.93 -19.27
N ALA A 17 -22.10 20.25 -19.45
CA ALA A 17 -22.44 21.23 -18.44
C ALA A 17 -23.92 21.14 -17.99
N GLU A 18 -24.83 20.83 -18.91
CA GLU A 18 -26.26 20.67 -18.62
C GLU A 18 -26.53 19.45 -17.74
N ASP A 19 -25.81 18.35 -17.97
CA ASP A 19 -25.97 17.12 -17.17
C ASP A 19 -25.60 17.34 -15.71
N VAL A 20 -24.54 18.12 -15.46
CA VAL A 20 -24.06 18.39 -14.09
C VAL A 20 -24.79 19.54 -13.41
N ALA A 21 -25.47 20.41 -14.16
CA ALA A 21 -26.07 21.64 -13.63
C ALA A 21 -27.02 21.44 -12.42
N PRO A 22 -27.92 20.45 -12.38
CA PRO A 22 -28.76 20.22 -11.20
C PRO A 22 -27.93 19.94 -9.94
N TYR A 23 -26.86 19.17 -10.09
CA TYR A 23 -25.97 18.77 -8.99
C TYR A 23 -25.07 19.90 -8.52
N ILE A 24 -24.70 20.82 -9.41
CA ILE A 24 -24.04 22.08 -9.03
C ILE A 24 -24.94 22.93 -8.15
N GLU A 25 -26.22 23.06 -8.50
CA GLU A 25 -27.19 23.82 -7.67
C GLU A 25 -27.46 23.13 -6.33
N GLU A 26 -27.47 21.79 -6.29
CA GLU A 26 -27.50 21.04 -5.04
C GLU A 26 -26.26 21.30 -4.18
N LEU A 27 -25.05 21.28 -4.75
CA LEU A 27 -23.79 21.55 -4.05
C LEU A 27 -23.76 22.99 -3.50
N LYS A 28 -24.17 23.98 -4.30
CA LYS A 28 -24.30 25.37 -3.84
C LYS A 28 -25.31 25.51 -2.70
N SER A 29 -26.43 24.80 -2.78
CA SER A 29 -27.46 24.80 -1.74
C SER A 29 -26.98 24.12 -0.47
N ALA A 30 -26.13 23.10 -0.59
CA ALA A 30 -25.44 22.50 0.55
C ALA A 30 -24.49 23.51 1.22
N GLY A 31 -23.94 24.48 0.48
CA GLY A 31 -23.05 25.53 0.97
C GLY A 31 -21.62 25.01 1.17
N ASP A 32 -20.83 25.66 2.02
CA ASP A 32 -19.43 25.25 2.25
C ASP A 32 -19.40 23.88 2.95
N VAL A 33 -18.99 22.84 2.23
CA VAL A 33 -18.92 21.44 2.69
C VAL A 33 -17.48 21.05 3.00
N GLU A 34 -17.34 20.06 3.88
CA GLU A 34 -16.05 19.50 4.31
C GLU A 34 -15.65 18.30 3.46
N LYS A 35 -16.63 17.54 2.96
CA LYS A 35 -16.42 16.34 2.13
C LYS A 35 -17.25 16.40 0.86
N VAL A 36 -16.61 16.04 -0.26
CA VAL A 36 -17.27 15.75 -1.54
C VAL A 36 -17.01 14.30 -1.89
N ASP A 37 -18.07 13.54 -2.17
CA ASP A 37 -17.98 12.15 -2.63
C ASP A 37 -18.71 11.99 -3.96
N LEU A 38 -17.96 11.76 -5.04
CA LEU A 38 -18.48 11.67 -6.40
C LEU A 38 -18.50 10.25 -6.96
N ARG A 39 -18.13 9.24 -6.15
CA ARG A 39 -17.79 7.91 -6.67
C ARG A 39 -18.93 7.19 -7.40
N GLY A 40 -18.58 6.36 -8.37
CA GLY A 40 -19.55 5.52 -9.09
C GLY A 40 -20.43 6.32 -10.05
N ASN A 41 -19.85 7.34 -10.68
CA ASN A 41 -20.49 8.14 -11.73
C ASN A 41 -19.51 8.29 -12.90
N THR A 42 -20.00 8.47 -14.12
CA THR A 42 -19.16 8.65 -15.30
C THR A 42 -19.07 10.13 -15.65
N LEU A 43 -17.89 10.72 -15.49
CA LEU A 43 -17.66 12.16 -15.66
C LEU A 43 -16.94 12.47 -16.97
N GLY A 44 -17.51 13.41 -17.73
CA GLY A 44 -16.94 13.93 -18.95
C GLY A 44 -16.18 15.22 -18.78
N VAL A 45 -15.45 15.61 -19.82
CA VAL A 45 -14.55 16.76 -19.79
C VAL A 45 -15.31 18.04 -19.42
N GLU A 46 -16.45 18.31 -20.05
CA GLU A 46 -17.22 19.53 -19.79
C GLU A 46 -17.86 19.52 -18.40
N ALA A 47 -18.45 18.39 -18.00
CA ALA A 47 -18.99 18.22 -16.66
C ALA A 47 -17.90 18.37 -15.58
N ALA A 48 -16.72 17.77 -15.79
CA ALA A 48 -15.57 17.86 -14.89
C ALA A 48 -15.12 19.31 -14.71
N LYS A 49 -15.08 20.09 -15.80
CA LYS A 49 -14.73 21.50 -15.75
C LYS A 49 -15.66 22.30 -14.84
N VAL A 50 -16.97 22.18 -15.06
CA VAL A 50 -17.98 22.93 -14.29
C VAL A 50 -17.96 22.50 -12.82
N LEU A 51 -17.84 21.20 -12.57
CA LEU A 51 -17.78 20.65 -11.22
C LEU A 51 -16.52 21.07 -10.47
N ALA A 52 -15.36 21.05 -11.14
CA ALA A 52 -14.10 21.48 -10.55
C ALA A 52 -14.08 22.97 -10.18
N ASP A 53 -14.72 23.82 -10.99
CA ASP A 53 -14.85 25.24 -10.68
C ASP A 53 -15.69 25.47 -9.42
N GLU A 54 -16.78 24.73 -9.24
CA GLU A 54 -17.60 24.81 -8.01
C GLU A 54 -16.86 24.23 -6.81
N ILE A 55 -16.20 23.07 -6.96
CA ILE A 55 -15.37 22.47 -5.90
C ILE A 55 -14.27 23.43 -5.44
N GLY A 56 -13.65 24.18 -6.36
CA GLY A 56 -12.63 25.18 -6.03
C GLY A 56 -13.13 26.36 -5.17
N ASN A 57 -14.44 26.54 -5.05
CA ASN A 57 -15.04 27.56 -4.19
C ASN A 57 -15.22 27.08 -2.73
N LEU A 58 -15.17 25.77 -2.49
CA LEU A 58 -15.32 25.18 -1.15
C LEU A 58 -14.08 25.44 -0.31
N LYS A 59 -14.22 26.23 0.77
CA LYS A 59 -13.09 26.67 1.62
C LYS A 59 -12.84 25.71 2.77
N SER A 60 -13.87 24.97 3.19
CA SER A 60 -13.77 23.97 4.25
C SER A 60 -13.47 22.55 3.73
N LEU A 61 -13.36 22.36 2.41
CA LEU A 61 -13.12 21.05 1.81
C LEU A 61 -11.81 20.44 2.32
N ASN A 62 -11.93 19.28 2.96
CA ASN A 62 -10.82 18.49 3.49
C ASN A 62 -10.73 17.10 2.86
N TYR A 63 -11.83 16.58 2.29
CA TYR A 63 -11.90 15.25 1.70
C TYR A 63 -12.57 15.31 0.31
N ALA A 64 -11.89 14.78 -0.71
CA ALA A 64 -12.45 14.56 -2.04
C ALA A 64 -12.37 13.09 -2.42
N ASN A 65 -13.54 12.42 -2.52
CA ASN A 65 -13.64 11.11 -3.16
C ASN A 65 -13.91 11.30 -4.66
N LEU A 66 -12.90 11.01 -5.46
CA LEU A 66 -12.93 11.02 -6.92
C LEU A 66 -12.69 9.61 -7.49
N ALA A 67 -12.99 8.56 -6.71
CA ALA A 67 -12.84 7.18 -7.15
C ALA A 67 -13.93 6.81 -8.17
N ASP A 68 -13.63 5.87 -9.08
CA ASP A 68 -14.58 5.34 -10.09
C ASP A 68 -15.38 6.45 -10.80
N LEU A 69 -14.64 7.40 -11.42
CA LEU A 69 -15.23 8.53 -12.15
C LEU A 69 -15.20 8.38 -13.67
N PHE A 70 -14.38 7.47 -14.18
CA PHE A 70 -14.10 7.39 -15.61
C PHE A 70 -14.47 6.06 -16.25
N THR A 71 -15.33 5.27 -15.59
CA THR A 71 -15.86 4.04 -16.17
C THR A 71 -16.57 4.34 -17.49
N GLY A 72 -16.09 3.72 -18.57
CA GLY A 72 -16.58 3.89 -19.94
C GLY A 72 -16.08 5.12 -20.69
N ARG A 73 -15.20 5.95 -20.11
CA ARG A 73 -14.56 7.09 -20.81
C ARG A 73 -13.40 6.64 -21.68
N LEU A 74 -13.11 7.45 -22.71
CA LEU A 74 -11.94 7.25 -23.56
C LEU A 74 -10.67 7.69 -22.81
N LYS A 75 -9.55 7.01 -23.09
CA LYS A 75 -8.25 7.30 -22.44
C LYS A 75 -7.78 8.73 -22.70
N GLU A 76 -8.21 9.34 -23.79
CA GLU A 76 -7.85 10.71 -24.18
C GLU A 76 -8.67 11.79 -23.44
N GLU A 77 -9.85 11.43 -22.91
CA GLU A 77 -10.71 12.36 -22.16
C GLU A 77 -10.30 12.49 -20.69
N ILE A 78 -9.81 11.38 -20.11
CA ILE A 78 -9.46 11.28 -18.69
C ILE A 78 -8.41 12.34 -18.29
N PRO A 79 -7.29 12.53 -19.02
CA PRO A 79 -6.30 13.56 -18.74
C PRO A 79 -6.92 14.97 -18.65
N GLN A 80 -7.78 15.32 -19.60
CA GLN A 80 -8.37 16.65 -19.66
C GLN A 80 -9.37 16.88 -18.51
N ALA A 81 -10.16 15.88 -18.17
CA ALA A 81 -11.06 15.95 -17.01
C ALA A 81 -10.27 16.10 -15.69
N LEU A 82 -9.19 15.33 -15.52
CA LEU A 82 -8.31 15.41 -14.36
C LEU A 82 -7.59 16.75 -14.23
N GLU A 83 -7.15 17.33 -15.34
CA GLU A 83 -6.55 18.68 -15.34
C GLU A 83 -7.50 19.69 -14.69
N TYR A 84 -8.78 19.67 -15.07
CA TYR A 84 -9.78 20.53 -14.45
C TYR A 84 -9.99 20.21 -12.97
N LEU A 85 -10.21 18.94 -12.63
CA LEU A 85 -10.41 18.51 -11.24
C LEU A 85 -9.26 18.95 -10.34
N PHE A 86 -8.02 18.71 -10.75
CA PHE A 86 -6.84 19.14 -10.00
C PHE A 86 -6.71 20.67 -9.93
N ALA A 87 -7.05 21.41 -10.99
CA ALA A 87 -7.10 22.87 -10.93
C ALA A 87 -8.13 23.38 -9.92
N GLY A 88 -9.27 22.69 -9.76
CA GLY A 88 -10.26 22.93 -8.72
C GLY A 88 -9.70 22.64 -7.32
N LEU A 89 -9.19 21.43 -7.09
CA LEU A 89 -8.66 20.98 -5.80
C LEU A 89 -7.52 21.89 -5.28
N ARG A 90 -6.66 22.38 -6.17
CA ARG A 90 -5.57 23.32 -5.84
C ARG A 90 -6.04 24.65 -5.24
N LYS A 91 -7.31 25.03 -5.44
CA LYS A 91 -7.91 26.25 -4.87
C LYS A 91 -8.43 26.02 -3.43
N THR A 92 -8.35 24.79 -2.94
CA THR A 92 -8.86 24.33 -1.64
C THR A 92 -7.73 23.86 -0.72
N ASN A 93 -8.07 23.52 0.53
CA ASN A 93 -7.14 22.89 1.48
C ASN A 93 -7.38 21.39 1.62
N VAL A 94 -7.89 20.72 0.57
CA VAL A 94 -8.19 19.30 0.60
C VAL A 94 -6.95 18.49 1.01
N SER A 95 -7.06 17.74 2.10
CA SER A 95 -5.95 16.94 2.64
C SER A 95 -6.09 15.46 2.34
N THR A 96 -7.31 14.98 2.08
CA THR A 96 -7.57 13.60 1.65
C THR A 96 -8.07 13.58 0.22
N VAL A 97 -7.36 12.88 -0.65
CA VAL A 97 -7.74 12.70 -2.05
C VAL A 97 -7.75 11.21 -2.36
N ASP A 98 -8.93 10.73 -2.78
CA ASP A 98 -9.13 9.38 -3.26
C ASP A 98 -9.38 9.40 -4.77
N LEU A 99 -8.53 8.72 -5.52
CA LEU A 99 -8.56 8.62 -6.98
C LEU A 99 -8.70 7.17 -7.44
N SER A 100 -9.06 6.26 -6.54
CA SER A 100 -9.06 4.81 -6.80
C SER A 100 -9.99 4.42 -7.95
N ASP A 101 -9.77 3.27 -8.55
CA ASP A 101 -10.65 2.69 -9.58
C ASP A 101 -10.83 3.58 -10.82
N ASN A 102 -9.82 4.41 -11.14
CA ASN A 102 -9.74 5.17 -12.37
C ASN A 102 -8.61 4.62 -13.23
N ALA A 103 -8.85 4.34 -14.51
CA ALA A 103 -7.81 3.86 -15.44
C ALA A 103 -6.84 5.00 -15.83
N LEU A 104 -5.99 5.42 -14.89
CA LEU A 104 -5.05 6.53 -15.04
C LEU A 104 -3.88 6.13 -15.92
N GLY A 105 -3.13 5.11 -15.50
CA GLY A 105 -1.91 4.63 -16.16
C GLY A 105 -0.95 5.72 -16.60
N MET A 106 -0.18 5.43 -17.66
CA MET A 106 0.68 6.41 -18.33
C MET A 106 -0.09 7.50 -19.08
N ALA A 107 -1.41 7.34 -19.31
CA ALA A 107 -2.18 8.33 -20.06
C ALA A 107 -2.44 9.60 -19.24
N ALA A 108 -2.65 9.47 -17.93
CA ALA A 108 -3.00 10.57 -17.04
C ALA A 108 -1.87 11.02 -16.10
N ILE A 109 -0.69 10.39 -16.17
CA ILE A 109 0.41 10.67 -15.25
C ILE A 109 0.94 12.10 -15.38
N ASP A 110 0.85 12.70 -16.57
CA ASP A 110 1.29 14.09 -16.80
C ASP A 110 0.42 15.13 -16.09
N GLN A 111 -0.81 14.76 -15.69
CA GLN A 111 -1.68 15.59 -14.85
C GLN A 111 -1.52 15.24 -13.37
N LEU A 112 -1.35 13.95 -13.05
CA LEU A 112 -1.23 13.47 -11.69
C LEU A 112 0.08 13.89 -11.02
N GLU A 113 1.22 13.72 -11.69
CA GLU A 113 2.54 14.00 -11.11
C GLU A 113 2.68 15.45 -10.65
N PRO A 114 2.37 16.50 -11.45
CA PRO A 114 2.47 17.86 -10.98
C PRO A 114 1.52 18.16 -9.82
N PHE A 115 0.35 17.51 -9.77
CA PHE A 115 -0.59 17.64 -8.64
C PHE A 115 0.02 17.11 -7.36
N LEU A 116 0.48 15.86 -7.36
CA LEU A 116 1.11 15.24 -6.20
C LEU A 116 2.35 16.01 -5.76
N ALA A 117 3.21 16.43 -6.69
CA ALA A 117 4.46 17.12 -6.36
C ALA A 117 4.27 18.52 -5.74
N SER A 118 3.07 19.11 -5.74
CA SER A 118 2.88 20.50 -5.30
C SER A 118 1.65 20.78 -4.46
N HIS A 119 0.73 19.83 -4.28
CA HIS A 119 -0.46 20.01 -3.43
C HIS A 119 -0.09 19.89 -1.94
N ILE A 120 0.49 20.97 -1.39
CA ILE A 120 0.98 21.05 0.00
C ILE A 120 0.00 20.57 1.07
N PRO A 121 -1.33 20.77 0.96
CA PRO A 121 -2.27 20.28 1.98
C PRO A 121 -2.42 18.75 2.08
N LEU A 122 -1.94 17.96 1.11
CA LEU A 122 -2.16 16.51 1.04
C LEU A 122 -1.59 15.77 2.27
N GLU A 123 -2.45 15.14 3.08
CA GLU A 123 -2.09 14.31 4.23
C GLU A 123 -2.40 12.82 3.96
N HIS A 124 -3.41 12.53 3.13
CA HIS A 124 -3.84 11.17 2.82
C HIS A 124 -4.08 11.02 1.31
N LEU A 125 -3.27 10.15 0.68
CA LEU A 125 -3.42 9.79 -0.72
C LEU A 125 -3.97 8.37 -0.83
N ILE A 126 -5.06 8.21 -1.56
CA ILE A 126 -5.64 6.91 -1.91
C ILE A 126 -5.68 6.81 -3.43
N LEU A 127 -4.90 5.88 -3.96
CA LEU A 127 -4.61 5.70 -5.38
C LEU A 127 -4.60 4.19 -5.68
N GLY A 128 -5.69 3.50 -5.34
CA GLY A 128 -5.83 2.05 -5.53
C GLY A 128 -6.39 1.71 -6.91
N ASN A 129 -5.93 0.62 -7.52
CA ASN A 129 -6.50 0.08 -8.77
C ASN A 129 -6.54 1.11 -9.92
N ASN A 130 -5.41 1.78 -10.17
CA ASN A 130 -5.30 2.81 -11.21
C ASN A 130 -4.52 2.38 -12.45
N GLY A 131 -4.02 1.14 -12.47
CA GLY A 131 -3.27 0.58 -13.59
C GLY A 131 -2.02 1.40 -13.94
N LEU A 132 -1.31 1.91 -12.94
CA LEU A 132 -0.13 2.77 -13.12
C LEU A 132 0.99 2.06 -13.90
N GLY A 133 1.30 0.81 -13.54
CA GLY A 133 2.52 0.15 -13.98
C GLY A 133 3.78 0.75 -13.32
N PRO A 134 4.96 0.16 -13.57
CA PRO A 134 6.21 0.60 -12.94
C PRO A 134 6.65 2.01 -13.36
N GLU A 135 6.42 2.40 -14.62
CA GLU A 135 6.85 3.73 -15.10
C GLU A 135 6.04 4.86 -14.44
N ALA A 136 4.71 4.81 -14.49
CA ALA A 136 3.88 5.82 -13.82
C ALA A 136 4.01 5.72 -12.29
N GLY A 137 4.16 4.51 -11.75
CA GLY A 137 4.44 4.28 -10.34
C GLY A 137 5.71 4.99 -9.86
N SER A 138 6.78 4.97 -10.67
CA SER A 138 8.03 5.68 -10.36
C SER A 138 7.82 7.19 -10.31
N ARG A 139 7.04 7.73 -11.26
CA ARG A 139 6.70 9.16 -11.32
C ARG A 139 5.87 9.59 -10.10
N VAL A 140 4.94 8.75 -9.65
CA VAL A 140 4.20 8.97 -8.38
C VAL A 140 5.15 8.99 -7.18
N GLY A 141 6.02 7.98 -7.03
CA GLY A 141 7.00 7.94 -5.93
C GLY A 141 7.89 9.18 -5.89
N ASN A 142 8.46 9.59 -7.03
CA ASN A 142 9.29 10.79 -7.13
C ASN A 142 8.51 12.07 -6.79
N ALA A 143 7.26 12.19 -7.23
CA ALA A 143 6.40 13.33 -6.90
C ALA A 143 6.13 13.43 -5.39
N LEU A 144 5.92 12.31 -4.71
CA LEU A 144 5.70 12.28 -3.25
C LEU A 144 6.97 12.63 -2.47
N ALA A 145 8.14 12.24 -2.96
CA ALA A 145 9.42 12.68 -2.39
C ALA A 145 9.60 14.21 -2.54
N GLU A 146 9.31 14.76 -3.72
CA GLU A 146 9.38 16.20 -3.96
C GLU A 146 8.38 16.98 -3.09
N LEU A 147 7.16 16.46 -2.93
CA LEU A 147 6.14 17.03 -2.07
C LEU A 147 6.63 17.10 -0.61
N ALA A 148 7.27 16.05 -0.12
CA ALA A 148 7.80 16.00 1.24
C ALA A 148 8.81 17.14 1.50
N GLU A 149 9.74 17.38 0.56
CA GLU A 149 10.67 18.50 0.66
C GLU A 149 9.96 19.85 0.70
N LYS A 150 8.94 20.05 -0.15
CA LYS A 150 8.20 21.30 -0.19
C LYS A 150 7.40 21.51 1.09
N LYS A 151 6.76 20.47 1.62
CA LYS A 151 6.06 20.49 2.91
C LYS A 151 7.01 20.87 4.04
N GLN A 152 8.19 20.27 4.08
CA GLN A 152 9.22 20.57 5.09
C GLN A 152 9.66 22.04 5.03
N LYS A 153 9.94 22.57 3.84
CA LYS A 153 10.38 23.96 3.62
C LYS A 153 9.38 25.00 4.16
N VAL A 154 8.07 24.70 4.11
CA VAL A 154 7.01 25.61 4.57
C VAL A 154 6.44 25.26 5.94
N GLY A 155 6.95 24.22 6.60
CA GLY A 155 6.43 23.74 7.88
C GLY A 155 4.98 23.24 7.80
N ALA A 156 4.58 22.67 6.66
CA ALA A 156 3.25 22.09 6.48
C ALA A 156 3.12 20.76 7.22
N ARG A 157 1.87 20.31 7.40
CA ARG A 157 1.60 18.98 7.93
C ARG A 157 2.17 17.89 7.00
N PRO A 158 2.76 16.82 7.56
CA PRO A 158 3.36 15.76 6.76
C PRO A 158 2.31 14.91 6.06
N LEU A 159 2.77 14.09 5.11
CA LEU A 159 1.95 13.00 4.57
C LEU A 159 1.85 11.88 5.64
N LEU A 160 0.64 11.40 5.89
CA LEU A 160 0.31 10.41 6.92
C LEU A 160 -0.13 9.07 6.32
N THR A 161 -0.74 9.08 5.14
CA THR A 161 -1.29 7.86 4.51
C THR A 161 -0.96 7.79 3.03
N ILE A 162 -0.48 6.62 2.61
CA ILE A 162 -0.35 6.21 1.22
C ILE A 162 -1.08 4.89 1.06
N VAL A 163 -2.11 4.88 0.22
CA VAL A 163 -2.71 3.65 -0.31
C VAL A 163 -2.46 3.65 -1.80
N CYS A 164 -1.63 2.73 -2.29
CA CYS A 164 -1.29 2.60 -3.70
C CYS A 164 -1.30 1.13 -4.14
N ALA A 165 -2.38 0.43 -3.78
CA ALA A 165 -2.57 -0.98 -4.06
C ALA A 165 -3.07 -1.25 -5.48
N ARG A 166 -2.89 -2.48 -5.99
CA ARG A 166 -3.45 -2.94 -7.28
C ARG A 166 -3.02 -2.10 -8.48
N ASN A 167 -1.77 -1.65 -8.50
CA ASN A 167 -1.24 -0.77 -9.54
C ASN A 167 -0.17 -1.41 -10.43
N ARG A 168 0.20 -2.66 -10.17
CA ARG A 168 1.34 -3.32 -10.83
C ARG A 168 2.60 -2.45 -10.75
N LEU A 169 2.93 -2.01 -9.54
CA LEU A 169 4.09 -1.17 -9.31
C LEU A 169 5.39 -1.91 -9.63
N GLU A 170 5.44 -3.23 -9.37
CA GLU A 170 6.56 -4.13 -9.67
C GLU A 170 7.91 -3.63 -9.10
N ASN A 171 9.00 -4.37 -9.32
CA ASN A 171 10.33 -3.93 -8.83
C ASN A 171 10.79 -2.61 -9.46
N GLY A 172 10.42 -2.38 -10.72
CA GLY A 172 10.90 -1.25 -11.53
C GLY A 172 10.61 0.13 -10.93
N SER A 173 9.63 0.25 -10.02
CA SER A 173 9.32 1.51 -9.34
C SER A 173 9.81 1.63 -7.90
N MET A 174 10.37 0.56 -7.32
CA MET A 174 10.66 0.52 -5.89
C MET A 174 11.78 1.48 -5.46
N LYS A 175 12.71 1.85 -6.34
CA LYS A 175 13.71 2.91 -6.03
C LYS A 175 13.03 4.25 -5.76
N ALA A 176 12.03 4.61 -6.56
CA ALA A 176 11.28 5.86 -6.37
C ALA A 176 10.39 5.79 -5.13
N TRP A 177 9.76 4.65 -4.86
CA TRP A 177 8.95 4.46 -3.66
C TRP A 177 9.78 4.43 -2.38
N ALA A 178 10.95 3.81 -2.39
CA ALA A 178 11.90 3.88 -1.27
C ALA A 178 12.30 5.33 -0.97
N ARG A 179 12.63 6.12 -2.00
CA ARG A 179 12.87 7.57 -1.86
C ARG A 179 11.68 8.29 -1.24
N ALA A 180 10.46 8.00 -1.73
CA ALA A 180 9.23 8.60 -1.21
C ALA A 180 8.99 8.26 0.25
N VAL A 181 9.11 6.99 0.64
CA VAL A 181 8.91 6.51 2.01
C VAL A 181 9.95 7.12 2.95
N SER A 182 11.23 7.12 2.58
CA SER A 182 12.29 7.72 3.39
C SER A 182 12.12 9.23 3.58
N ALA A 183 11.61 9.94 2.56
CA ALA A 183 11.33 11.38 2.65
C ALA A 183 10.13 11.71 3.56
N ASN A 184 9.23 10.75 3.80
CA ASN A 184 8.00 10.92 4.58
C ASN A 184 8.05 10.13 5.90
N SER A 185 8.96 10.52 6.81
CA SER A 185 9.19 9.81 8.09
C SER A 185 8.02 9.85 9.10
N SER A 186 6.95 10.58 8.81
CA SER A 186 5.73 10.66 9.64
C SER A 186 4.58 9.80 9.11
N LEU A 187 4.82 8.94 8.11
CA LEU A 187 3.82 8.01 7.60
C LEU A 187 3.30 7.12 8.73
N GLN A 188 1.97 6.98 8.78
CA GLN A 188 1.24 6.16 9.74
C GLN A 188 0.59 4.94 9.07
N ARG A 189 0.22 5.04 7.80
CA ARG A 189 -0.41 3.95 7.04
C ARG A 189 0.19 3.84 5.65
N ILE A 190 0.68 2.65 5.31
CA ILE A 190 1.18 2.29 3.99
C ILE A 190 0.44 1.03 3.55
N GLU A 191 -0.26 1.11 2.43
CA GLU A 191 -0.91 -0.05 1.80
C GLU A 191 -0.48 -0.14 0.33
N MET A 192 0.27 -1.20 0.02
CA MET A 192 0.80 -1.48 -1.31
C MET A 192 0.55 -2.93 -1.72
N TYR A 193 -0.58 -3.50 -1.28
CA TYR A 193 -0.99 -4.85 -1.64
C TYR A 193 -1.25 -5.02 -3.15
N GLN A 194 -1.07 -6.24 -3.65
CA GLN A 194 -1.39 -6.63 -5.03
C GLN A 194 -0.64 -5.80 -6.09
N ASN A 195 0.65 -5.58 -5.89
CA ASN A 195 1.45 -4.77 -6.81
C ASN A 195 2.47 -5.56 -7.62
N GLY A 196 2.56 -6.88 -7.42
CA GLY A 196 3.55 -7.72 -8.09
C GLY A 196 4.99 -7.30 -7.76
N ILE A 197 5.21 -6.73 -6.57
CA ILE A 197 6.54 -6.41 -6.09
C ILE A 197 7.22 -7.73 -5.74
N ARG A 198 8.44 -7.93 -6.23
CA ARG A 198 9.24 -9.16 -6.05
C ARG A 198 10.29 -8.94 -4.94
N PRO A 199 11.05 -9.98 -4.52
CA PRO A 199 11.86 -9.92 -3.30
C PRO A 199 12.83 -8.73 -3.21
N GLU A 200 13.49 -8.35 -4.30
CA GLU A 200 14.40 -7.18 -4.36
C GLU A 200 13.66 -5.88 -4.08
N GLY A 201 12.47 -5.73 -4.66
CA GLY A 201 11.64 -4.55 -4.49
C GLY A 201 11.08 -4.45 -3.07
N ILE A 202 10.68 -5.59 -2.49
CA ILE A 202 10.23 -5.68 -1.10
C ILE A 202 11.35 -5.30 -0.14
N GLU A 203 12.54 -5.87 -0.29
CA GLU A 203 13.71 -5.53 0.52
C GLU A 203 14.02 -4.03 0.45
N LEU A 204 14.06 -3.46 -0.77
CA LEU A 204 14.34 -2.04 -0.97
C LEU A 204 13.29 -1.14 -0.29
N LEU A 205 12.01 -1.49 -0.42
CA LEU A 205 10.91 -0.75 0.18
C LEU A 205 10.93 -0.83 1.71
N LEU A 206 11.17 -2.02 2.28
CA LEU A 206 11.23 -2.23 3.74
C LEU A 206 12.42 -1.52 4.36
N ASN A 207 13.59 -1.58 3.73
CA ASN A 207 14.79 -0.87 4.20
C ASN A 207 14.57 0.65 4.25
N ALA A 208 13.72 1.20 3.37
CA ALA A 208 13.35 2.61 3.39
C ALA A 208 12.47 3.02 4.59
N MET A 209 11.82 2.05 5.25
CA MET A 209 11.02 2.23 6.48
C MET A 209 11.86 2.16 7.76
N ASN A 210 13.18 1.97 7.64
CA ASN A 210 14.04 1.91 8.82
C ASN A 210 13.97 3.23 9.59
N ASN A 211 13.62 3.16 10.88
CA ASN A 211 13.32 4.28 11.80
C ASN A 211 11.92 4.93 11.67
N HIS A 212 10.98 4.37 10.93
CA HIS A 212 9.60 4.86 10.85
C HIS A 212 8.75 4.41 12.04
N LYS A 213 9.02 4.98 13.22
CA LYS A 213 8.33 4.63 14.46
C LYS A 213 6.84 4.97 14.45
N GLU A 214 6.38 5.85 13.57
CA GLU A 214 4.98 6.31 13.53
C GLU A 214 4.06 5.38 12.72
N ILE A 215 4.59 4.36 12.03
CA ILE A 215 3.78 3.40 11.28
C ILE A 215 2.87 2.64 12.24
N LEU A 216 1.56 2.73 11.99
CA LEU A 216 0.50 2.03 12.70
C LEU A 216 -0.07 0.88 11.87
N HIS A 217 -0.04 1.01 10.54
CA HIS A 217 -0.63 0.08 9.61
C HIS A 217 0.30 -0.14 8.42
N LEU A 218 0.71 -1.39 8.21
CA LEU A 218 1.47 -1.82 7.04
C LEU A 218 0.77 -2.99 6.38
N ASP A 219 0.40 -2.82 5.12
CA ASP A 219 -0.19 -3.86 4.29
C ASP A 219 0.57 -4.01 2.97
N LEU A 220 1.20 -5.17 2.81
CA LEU A 220 1.95 -5.58 1.63
C LEU A 220 1.43 -6.90 1.05
N GLN A 221 0.19 -7.30 1.38
CA GLN A 221 -0.42 -8.56 0.93
C GLN A 221 -0.29 -8.78 -0.58
N ASP A 222 -0.13 -10.03 -0.99
CA ASP A 222 -0.14 -10.44 -2.41
C ASP A 222 0.96 -9.69 -3.20
N ASN A 223 2.18 -9.78 -2.65
CA ASN A 223 3.45 -9.45 -3.28
C ASN A 223 4.43 -10.58 -2.95
N THR A 224 5.48 -10.79 -3.74
CA THR A 224 6.38 -11.92 -3.54
C THR A 224 7.54 -11.56 -2.63
N PHE A 225 7.56 -12.12 -1.42
CA PHE A 225 8.62 -11.89 -0.44
C PHE A 225 9.76 -12.90 -0.56
N THR A 226 9.45 -14.20 -0.61
CA THR A 226 10.41 -15.30 -0.37
C THR A 226 11.15 -15.15 0.97
N SER A 227 12.17 -15.98 1.20
CA SER A 227 13.04 -15.86 2.37
C SER A 227 13.77 -14.51 2.46
N LYS A 228 14.07 -13.86 1.32
CA LYS A 228 14.77 -12.57 1.23
C LYS A 228 13.92 -11.41 1.74
N GLY A 229 12.71 -11.23 1.22
CA GLY A 229 11.78 -10.22 1.69
C GLY A 229 11.37 -10.45 3.14
N ALA A 230 11.20 -11.71 3.56
CA ALA A 230 10.92 -12.06 4.95
C ALA A 230 12.05 -11.67 5.90
N ALA A 231 13.32 -11.85 5.49
CA ALA A 231 14.48 -11.42 6.27
C ALA A 231 14.53 -9.89 6.43
N ALA A 232 14.27 -9.14 5.35
CA ALA A 232 14.20 -7.69 5.40
C ALA A 232 13.07 -7.19 6.32
N LEU A 233 11.90 -7.84 6.28
CA LEU A 233 10.80 -7.51 7.19
C LEU A 233 11.19 -7.81 8.65
N ALA A 234 11.81 -8.96 8.89
CA ALA A 234 12.29 -9.34 10.22
C ALA A 234 13.30 -8.33 10.78
N GLU A 235 14.17 -7.76 9.94
CA GLU A 235 15.14 -6.74 10.35
C GLU A 235 14.48 -5.44 10.81
N ILE A 236 13.43 -4.97 10.12
CA ILE A 236 12.83 -3.66 10.40
C ILE A 236 11.74 -3.67 11.47
N LEU A 237 11.09 -4.82 11.70
CA LEU A 237 9.95 -4.96 12.62
C LEU A 237 10.24 -4.41 14.04
N PRO A 238 11.39 -4.70 14.67
CA PRO A 238 11.81 -4.10 15.95
C PRO A 238 11.69 -2.57 16.02
N GLY A 239 11.93 -1.88 14.89
CA GLY A 239 11.84 -0.43 14.78
C GLY A 239 10.42 0.11 14.73
N LEU A 240 9.44 -0.71 14.32
CA LEU A 240 8.04 -0.33 14.13
C LEU A 240 7.21 -0.45 15.41
N SER A 241 7.73 0.04 16.54
CA SER A 241 7.13 -0.17 17.88
C SER A 241 5.70 0.36 18.08
N ASN A 242 5.16 1.16 17.16
CA ASN A 242 3.77 1.60 17.17
C ASN A 242 2.83 0.82 16.24
N ILE A 243 3.33 -0.16 15.48
CA ILE A 243 2.53 -0.92 14.54
C ILE A 243 1.38 -1.64 15.29
N ALA A 244 0.18 -1.44 14.79
CA ALA A 244 -1.05 -2.04 15.29
C ALA A 244 -1.62 -3.06 14.31
N HIS A 245 -1.37 -2.88 13.01
CA HIS A 245 -1.83 -3.77 11.95
C HIS A 245 -0.67 -4.11 11.02
N LEU A 246 -0.36 -5.41 10.91
CA LEU A 246 0.60 -5.94 9.95
C LEU A 246 -0.08 -6.99 9.09
N THR A 247 -0.10 -6.76 7.78
CA THR A 247 -0.67 -7.66 6.79
C THR A 247 0.40 -8.03 5.77
N VAL A 248 0.77 -9.31 5.74
CA VAL A 248 1.64 -9.92 4.72
C VAL A 248 1.08 -11.29 4.32
N SER A 249 -0.25 -11.38 4.17
CA SER A 249 -0.89 -12.57 3.60
C SER A 249 -0.54 -12.73 2.12
N ASP A 250 -0.55 -13.96 1.62
CA ASP A 250 -0.29 -14.28 0.21
C ASP A 250 1.10 -13.77 -0.25
N CYS A 251 2.08 -13.81 0.65
CA CYS A 251 3.40 -13.22 0.39
C CYS A 251 4.49 -14.25 0.08
N LEU A 252 4.19 -15.55 0.12
CA LEU A 252 5.17 -16.63 -0.08
C LEU A 252 6.41 -16.43 0.80
N LEU A 253 6.21 -16.32 2.12
CA LEU A 253 7.32 -16.07 3.04
C LEU A 253 8.31 -17.24 3.11
N SER A 254 7.98 -18.44 2.60
CA SER A 254 8.63 -19.72 2.87
C SER A 254 8.56 -20.15 4.34
N ALA A 255 8.81 -21.44 4.61
CA ALA A 255 8.92 -21.95 5.97
C ALA A 255 10.05 -21.25 6.76
N GLU A 256 11.20 -20.99 6.13
CA GLU A 256 12.32 -20.29 6.76
C GLU A 256 11.97 -18.84 7.10
N GLY A 257 11.36 -18.11 6.16
CA GLY A 257 10.94 -16.73 6.39
C GLY A 257 9.84 -16.64 7.45
N GLY A 258 8.86 -17.55 7.42
CA GLY A 258 7.84 -17.69 8.46
C GLY A 258 8.41 -17.90 9.86
N LEU A 259 9.45 -18.75 9.97
CA LEU A 259 10.19 -18.94 11.21
C LEU A 259 10.91 -17.67 11.67
N LYS A 260 11.60 -16.96 10.76
CA LYS A 260 12.28 -15.68 11.08
C LYS A 260 11.31 -14.62 11.59
N ILE A 261 10.17 -14.45 10.91
CA ILE A 261 9.12 -13.53 11.35
C ILE A 261 8.60 -13.92 12.73
N SER A 262 8.33 -15.21 12.95
CA SER A 262 7.87 -15.71 14.25
C SER A 262 8.90 -15.47 15.37
N GLN A 263 10.20 -15.59 15.09
CA GLN A 263 11.27 -15.30 16.04
C GLN A 263 11.34 -13.82 16.40
N VAL A 264 11.22 -12.91 15.43
CA VAL A 264 11.28 -11.47 15.74
C VAL A 264 10.03 -10.99 16.47
N LEU A 265 8.86 -11.58 16.20
CA LEU A 265 7.63 -11.30 16.95
C LEU A 265 7.79 -11.63 18.46
N ALA A 266 8.73 -12.51 18.82
CA ALA A 266 9.07 -12.84 20.21
C ALA A 266 10.01 -11.83 20.89
N SER A 267 10.45 -10.76 20.20
CA SER A 267 11.41 -9.79 20.75
C SER A 267 10.85 -8.87 21.85
N ASN A 268 9.52 -8.80 22.00
CA ASN A 268 8.78 -7.86 22.86
C ASN A 268 8.82 -6.40 22.39
N GLU A 269 9.23 -6.13 21.15
CA GLU A 269 9.34 -4.77 20.60
C GLU A 269 8.07 -4.29 19.89
N LEU A 270 7.07 -5.16 19.78
CA LEU A 270 5.80 -4.93 19.10
C LEU A 270 4.59 -4.95 20.05
N PRO A 271 4.61 -4.21 21.18
CA PRO A 271 3.58 -4.34 22.21
C PRO A 271 2.21 -3.82 21.76
N LYS A 272 2.14 -3.04 20.67
CA LYS A 272 0.89 -2.44 20.16
C LYS A 272 0.23 -3.24 19.04
N LEU A 273 0.84 -4.34 18.59
CA LEU A 273 0.29 -5.14 17.49
C LEU A 273 -1.06 -5.74 17.93
N GLU A 274 -2.13 -5.38 17.22
CA GLU A 274 -3.51 -5.84 17.47
C GLU A 274 -3.99 -6.81 16.39
N THR A 275 -3.56 -6.63 15.15
CA THR A 275 -3.89 -7.47 14.00
C THR A 275 -2.63 -7.95 13.29
N LEU A 276 -2.53 -9.26 13.08
CA LEU A 276 -1.46 -9.89 12.33
C LEU A 276 -2.07 -10.86 11.30
N LYS A 277 -1.84 -10.62 10.02
CA LYS A 277 -2.34 -11.47 8.94
C LYS A 277 -1.18 -12.11 8.19
N LEU A 278 -1.11 -13.43 8.23
CA LEU A 278 -0.03 -14.26 7.71
C LEU A 278 -0.58 -15.44 6.89
N GLN A 279 -1.76 -15.30 6.27
CA GLN A 279 -2.36 -16.36 5.47
C GLN A 279 -1.50 -16.69 4.25
N TYR A 280 -1.54 -17.93 3.75
CA TYR A 280 -0.89 -18.34 2.49
C TYR A 280 0.59 -17.95 2.39
N ASN A 281 1.39 -18.33 3.39
CA ASN A 281 2.80 -17.97 3.51
C ASN A 281 3.74 -19.16 3.71
N GLU A 282 3.23 -20.37 3.55
CA GLU A 282 4.02 -21.60 3.68
C GLU A 282 4.65 -21.80 5.06
N ILE A 283 4.08 -21.19 6.09
CA ILE A 283 4.57 -21.33 7.47
C ILE A 283 4.35 -22.77 7.91
N ASP A 284 5.42 -23.45 8.35
CA ASP A 284 5.37 -24.84 8.80
C ASP A 284 5.02 -24.97 10.29
N LYS A 285 4.98 -26.21 10.79
CA LYS A 285 4.75 -26.52 12.21
C LYS A 285 5.77 -25.85 13.15
N THR A 286 7.01 -25.66 12.69
CA THR A 286 8.08 -25.02 13.46
C THR A 286 7.81 -23.52 13.62
N GLY A 287 7.47 -22.85 12.52
CA GLY A 287 7.01 -21.47 12.48
C GLY A 287 5.79 -21.27 13.38
N LEU A 288 4.75 -22.10 13.23
CA LEU A 288 3.53 -22.04 14.05
C LEU A 288 3.83 -22.13 15.55
N THR A 289 4.67 -23.09 15.95
CA THR A 289 5.04 -23.27 17.37
C THR A 289 5.79 -22.05 17.92
N THR A 290 6.64 -21.45 17.10
CA THR A 290 7.40 -20.26 17.47
C THR A 290 6.48 -19.04 17.60
N LEU A 291 5.57 -18.87 16.63
CA LEU A 291 4.56 -17.82 16.64
C LEU A 291 3.65 -17.93 17.87
N PHE A 292 3.16 -19.12 18.21
CA PHE A 292 2.35 -19.34 19.40
C PHE A 292 3.06 -18.87 20.68
N ASN A 293 4.34 -19.20 20.82
CA ASN A 293 5.13 -18.73 21.95
C ASN A 293 5.24 -17.19 21.95
N ALA A 294 5.49 -16.57 20.80
CA ALA A 294 5.53 -15.12 20.66
C ALA A 294 4.20 -14.45 21.04
N VAL A 295 3.06 -14.96 20.57
CA VAL A 295 1.72 -14.46 20.90
C VAL A 295 1.46 -14.52 22.41
N LYS A 296 1.92 -15.61 23.05
CA LYS A 296 1.76 -15.82 24.48
C LYS A 296 2.65 -14.91 25.33
N SER A 297 3.92 -14.73 24.95
CA SER A 297 4.91 -14.02 25.79
C SER A 297 5.08 -12.54 25.45
N SER A 298 4.88 -12.16 24.20
CA SER A 298 5.49 -10.94 23.63
C SER A 298 4.52 -10.03 22.88
N LEU A 299 3.34 -10.53 22.52
CA LEU A 299 2.29 -9.76 21.84
C LEU A 299 1.03 -9.65 22.72
N PRO A 300 1.05 -8.86 23.81
CA PRO A 300 -0.02 -8.84 24.80
C PRO A 300 -1.35 -8.25 24.29
N ASN A 301 -1.30 -7.40 23.26
CA ASN A 301 -2.47 -6.73 22.69
C ASN A 301 -2.97 -7.36 21.39
N LEU A 302 -2.36 -8.47 20.93
CA LEU A 302 -2.81 -9.15 19.72
C LEU A 302 -4.20 -9.74 19.95
N LYS A 303 -5.12 -9.38 19.07
CA LYS A 303 -6.53 -9.80 19.07
C LYS A 303 -6.87 -10.60 17.84
N PHE A 304 -6.46 -10.13 16.66
CA PHE A 304 -6.81 -10.74 15.39
C PHE A 304 -5.58 -11.39 14.78
N LEU A 305 -5.66 -12.69 14.53
CA LEU A 305 -4.61 -13.45 13.89
C LEU A 305 -5.21 -14.24 12.72
N GLU A 306 -4.60 -14.14 11.55
CA GLU A 306 -5.02 -14.91 10.38
C GLU A 306 -3.87 -15.80 9.89
N LEU A 307 -4.13 -17.11 9.81
CA LEU A 307 -3.16 -18.16 9.57
C LEU A 307 -3.61 -19.20 8.53
N ASN A 308 -4.80 -19.06 7.94
CA ASN A 308 -5.30 -19.97 6.92
C ASN A 308 -4.31 -20.14 5.75
N GLY A 309 -4.29 -21.33 5.14
CA GLY A 309 -3.45 -21.60 3.98
C GLY A 309 -1.94 -21.77 4.23
N ASN A 310 -1.53 -22.10 5.46
CA ASN A 310 -0.14 -22.40 5.79
C ASN A 310 0.13 -23.91 5.91
N LYS A 311 1.40 -24.33 5.87
CA LYS A 311 1.85 -25.74 5.81
C LYS A 311 1.80 -26.44 7.18
N PHE A 312 0.63 -26.47 7.82
CA PHE A 312 0.35 -27.25 9.03
C PHE A 312 -1.12 -27.74 9.09
N PRO A 313 -1.41 -28.86 9.78
CA PRO A 313 -2.77 -29.37 9.91
C PRO A 313 -3.71 -28.42 10.66
N GLU A 314 -4.95 -28.29 10.20
CA GLU A 314 -6.00 -27.46 10.82
C GLU A 314 -6.39 -27.91 12.24
N ASP A 315 -6.17 -29.19 12.56
CA ASP A 315 -6.49 -29.82 13.85
C ASP A 315 -5.32 -29.78 14.85
N HIS A 316 -4.22 -29.10 14.50
CA HIS A 316 -3.04 -29.00 15.34
C HIS A 316 -3.38 -28.43 16.73
N SER A 317 -2.98 -29.11 17.81
CA SER A 317 -3.43 -28.80 19.17
C SER A 317 -3.17 -27.36 19.61
N ILE A 318 -2.06 -26.77 19.14
CA ILE A 318 -1.69 -25.36 19.38
C ILE A 318 -2.77 -24.37 18.92
N LEU A 319 -3.50 -24.68 17.84
CA LEU A 319 -4.51 -23.78 17.28
C LEU A 319 -5.69 -23.60 18.22
N ASN A 320 -6.07 -24.64 18.96
CA ASN A 320 -7.11 -24.55 19.99
C ASN A 320 -6.66 -23.68 21.18
N GLU A 321 -5.39 -23.79 21.59
CA GLU A 321 -4.83 -22.92 22.63
C GLU A 321 -4.73 -21.47 22.16
N LEU A 322 -4.36 -21.25 20.91
CA LEU A 322 -4.26 -19.93 20.29
C LEU A 322 -5.63 -19.26 20.18
N ARG A 323 -6.65 -20.00 19.72
CA ARG A 323 -8.07 -19.55 19.69
C ARG A 323 -8.53 -19.09 21.07
N ALA A 324 -8.39 -19.97 22.08
CA ALA A 324 -8.80 -19.65 23.44
C ALA A 324 -8.08 -18.42 24.01
N LEU A 325 -6.78 -18.27 23.71
CA LEU A 325 -5.99 -17.12 24.13
C LEU A 325 -6.46 -15.80 23.48
N LEU A 326 -6.79 -15.81 22.18
CA LEU A 326 -7.26 -14.62 21.47
C LEU A 326 -8.71 -14.27 21.88
N GLU A 327 -9.57 -15.27 22.08
CA GLU A 327 -10.93 -15.09 22.61
C GLU A 327 -10.92 -14.43 24.00
N GLU A 328 -10.01 -14.86 24.89
CA GLU A 328 -9.83 -14.23 26.22
C GLU A 328 -9.48 -12.72 26.10
N ARG A 329 -8.76 -12.35 25.03
CA ARG A 329 -8.38 -10.97 24.71
C ARG A 329 -9.46 -10.21 23.93
N GLY A 330 -10.61 -10.83 23.65
CA GLY A 330 -11.71 -10.24 22.88
C GLY A 330 -11.42 -10.14 21.37
N GLY A 331 -10.58 -11.04 20.86
CA GLY A 331 -10.28 -11.20 19.44
C GLY A 331 -10.57 -12.62 18.94
N GLU A 332 -10.00 -12.98 17.80
CA GLU A 332 -10.26 -14.25 17.11
C GLU A 332 -9.06 -14.71 16.27
N LEU A 333 -8.96 -16.02 16.08
CA LEU A 333 -8.19 -16.66 15.03
C LEU A 333 -9.14 -16.92 13.85
N ASP A 334 -8.68 -16.77 12.62
CA ASP A 334 -9.46 -17.15 11.45
C ASP A 334 -9.89 -18.63 11.44
N GLU A 335 -10.94 -18.90 10.68
CA GLU A 335 -11.32 -20.26 10.30
C GLU A 335 -10.23 -20.78 9.35
N LEU A 336 -9.70 -21.96 9.67
CA LEU A 336 -8.73 -22.63 8.82
C LEU A 336 -9.53 -23.60 7.96
N ASP A 337 -9.27 -23.56 6.65
CA ASP A 337 -9.81 -24.54 5.72
C ASP A 337 -8.75 -25.63 5.51
N ASP A 338 -9.19 -26.86 5.29
CA ASP A 338 -8.33 -27.92 4.78
C ASP A 338 -7.70 -27.43 3.47
N LEU A 339 -6.39 -27.17 3.49
CA LEU A 339 -5.62 -27.21 2.27
C LEU A 339 -5.68 -28.65 1.80
N GLU A 340 -6.42 -28.92 0.72
CA GLU A 340 -6.29 -30.20 0.03
C GLU A 340 -4.80 -30.33 -0.30
N GLU A 341 -4.10 -31.22 0.42
CA GLU A 341 -2.85 -31.80 -0.09
C GLU A 341 -3.28 -32.40 -1.41
N ASP A 342 -2.97 -31.73 -2.53
CA ASP A 342 -3.15 -32.31 -3.85
C ASP A 342 -2.37 -33.62 -3.81
N SER A 343 -3.09 -34.71 -3.59
CA SER A 343 -2.52 -36.04 -3.43
C SER A 343 -2.13 -36.53 -4.81
N GLU A 344 -1.15 -35.89 -5.43
CA GLU A 344 -0.36 -36.43 -6.53
C GLU A 344 0.98 -36.89 -5.94
N GLU A 345 0.93 -37.93 -5.09
CA GLU A 345 2.10 -38.69 -4.59
C GLU A 345 2.90 -39.39 -5.74
N GLU A 346 2.72 -39.00 -7.01
CA GLU A 346 3.59 -39.42 -8.11
C GLU A 346 4.47 -38.30 -8.69
N ASP A 347 4.34 -37.02 -8.30
CA ASP A 347 5.18 -35.93 -8.83
C ASP A 347 5.64 -34.86 -7.79
N GLU A 348 5.52 -35.06 -6.47
CA GLU A 348 6.03 -34.07 -5.47
C GLU A 348 7.52 -33.71 -5.65
N SER A 349 8.35 -34.63 -6.14
CA SER A 349 9.75 -34.31 -6.46
C SER A 349 9.89 -33.54 -7.77
N GLU A 350 8.99 -33.71 -8.74
CA GLU A 350 8.98 -32.94 -9.98
C GLU A 350 8.37 -31.55 -9.75
N GLU A 351 7.37 -31.39 -8.87
CA GLU A 351 6.81 -30.10 -8.48
C GLU A 351 7.71 -29.29 -7.53
N GLU A 352 8.37 -29.91 -6.54
CA GLU A 352 9.41 -29.22 -5.76
C GLU A 352 10.62 -28.86 -6.63
N GLU A 353 11.02 -29.71 -7.58
CA GLU A 353 12.04 -29.36 -8.58
C GLU A 353 11.55 -28.27 -9.54
N GLU A 354 10.27 -28.25 -9.94
CA GLU A 354 9.68 -27.18 -10.76
C GLU A 354 9.52 -25.87 -9.98
N GLU A 355 9.20 -25.89 -8.69
CA GLU A 355 9.14 -24.71 -7.82
C GLU A 355 10.54 -24.17 -7.51
N GLU A 356 11.52 -25.04 -7.24
CA GLU A 356 12.93 -24.65 -7.14
C GLU A 356 13.46 -24.14 -8.49
N GLU A 357 13.09 -24.77 -9.61
CA GLU A 357 13.42 -24.29 -10.96
C GLU A 357 12.71 -22.97 -11.29
N LEU A 358 11.47 -22.76 -10.83
CA LEU A 358 10.74 -21.49 -10.96
C LEU A 358 11.38 -20.42 -10.07
N GLU A 359 11.78 -20.76 -8.85
CA GLU A 359 12.47 -19.84 -7.95
C GLU A 359 13.85 -19.49 -8.52
N GLU A 360 14.61 -20.46 -9.03
CA GLU A 360 15.87 -20.25 -9.74
C GLU A 360 15.67 -19.49 -11.05
N GLU A 361 14.62 -19.76 -11.82
CA GLU A 361 14.28 -19.05 -13.05
C GLU A 361 13.84 -17.62 -12.75
N ILE A 362 13.06 -17.39 -11.69
CA ILE A 362 12.72 -16.05 -11.20
C ILE A 362 13.99 -15.32 -10.74
N ILE A 363 14.87 -15.98 -9.99
CA ILE A 363 16.17 -15.42 -9.57
C ILE A 363 17.02 -15.08 -10.81
N ARG A 364 17.04 -15.96 -11.82
CA ARG A 364 17.78 -15.77 -13.07
C ARG A 364 17.18 -14.63 -13.89
N GLU A 365 15.87 -14.59 -14.10
CA GLU A 365 15.17 -13.49 -14.78
C GLU A 365 15.39 -12.17 -14.03
N CYS A 366 15.34 -12.18 -12.70
CA CYS A 366 15.71 -11.01 -11.89
C CYS A 366 17.15 -10.57 -12.17
N SER A 367 18.11 -11.51 -12.25
CA SER A 367 19.52 -11.21 -12.56
C SER A 367 19.74 -10.72 -14.01
N GLU A 368 18.97 -11.22 -14.98
CA GLU A 368 19.05 -10.78 -16.37
C GLU A 368 18.41 -9.39 -16.56
N ILE A 369 17.36 -9.08 -15.80
CA ILE A 369 16.79 -7.73 -15.71
C ILE A 369 17.79 -6.77 -15.03
N GLU A 370 18.55 -7.22 -14.04
CA GLU A 370 19.65 -6.44 -13.48
C GLU A 370 20.68 -6.12 -14.56
N ASP A 371 21.23 -7.12 -15.25
CA ASP A 371 22.27 -6.96 -16.29
C ASP A 371 21.82 -6.11 -17.49
N SER A 372 20.54 -6.17 -17.87
CA SER A 372 19.99 -5.35 -18.95
C SER A 372 19.73 -3.89 -18.56
N ASN A 373 19.54 -3.61 -17.26
CA ASN A 373 19.45 -2.25 -16.72
C ASN A 373 20.82 -1.66 -16.35
N VAL A 374 21.91 -2.46 -16.31
CA VAL A 374 23.29 -1.96 -16.13
C VAL A 374 23.90 -1.46 -17.45
N ALA A 375 23.14 -0.69 -18.23
CA ALA A 375 23.76 0.35 -19.06
C ALA A 375 23.97 1.57 -18.14
N GLU A 376 25.09 1.53 -17.42
CA GLU A 376 25.64 2.53 -16.49
C GLU A 376 25.02 3.94 -16.55
N ASP A 377 24.24 4.30 -15.54
CA ASP A 377 24.37 5.60 -14.91
C ASP A 377 24.78 5.35 -13.46
N ALA A 378 26.08 5.46 -13.20
CA ALA A 378 26.65 5.50 -11.86
C ALA A 378 26.14 6.77 -11.15
N ASP A 379 24.96 6.64 -10.56
CA ASP A 379 24.23 7.71 -9.91
C ASP A 379 24.80 7.92 -8.50
N GLU A 380 25.61 8.98 -8.31
CA GLU A 380 26.20 9.37 -7.01
C GLU A 380 25.16 9.47 -5.88
N GLU A 381 23.87 9.59 -6.21
CA GLU A 381 22.77 9.63 -5.25
C GLU A 381 22.51 8.24 -4.59
N VAL A 382 22.77 7.13 -5.29
CA VAL A 382 22.62 5.75 -4.77
C VAL A 382 23.73 5.44 -3.76
N ASP A 383 24.97 5.77 -4.10
CA ASP A 383 26.10 5.61 -3.19
C ASP A 383 25.94 6.51 -1.95
N ARG A 384 25.36 7.70 -2.10
CA ARG A 384 25.03 8.56 -0.96
C ARG A 384 23.89 8.01 -0.11
N LEU A 385 22.88 7.36 -0.70
CA LEU A 385 21.80 6.74 0.08
C LEU A 385 22.34 5.54 0.87
N ALA A 386 23.14 4.68 0.24
CA ALA A 386 23.79 3.53 0.88
C ALA A 386 24.82 3.96 1.96
N GLU A 387 25.59 5.03 1.71
CA GLU A 387 26.49 5.61 2.72
C GLU A 387 25.72 6.28 3.88
N ALA A 388 24.59 6.92 3.61
CA ALA A 388 23.76 7.53 4.66
C ALA A 388 23.13 6.47 5.56
N LEU A 389 22.65 5.36 4.98
CA LEU A 389 22.07 4.22 5.70
C LEU A 389 23.12 3.49 6.57
N SER A 390 24.36 3.33 6.08
CA SER A 390 25.45 2.66 6.81
C SER A 390 26.09 3.49 7.94
N LYS A 391 25.91 4.83 7.94
CA LYS A 391 26.48 5.74 8.95
C LYS A 391 25.59 5.96 10.18
N THR A 392 24.34 5.51 10.16
CA THR A 392 23.43 5.53 11.33
C THR A 392 23.71 4.34 12.25
N LYS A 393 24.66 4.49 13.18
CA LYS A 393 24.84 3.54 14.28
C LYS A 393 23.70 3.66 15.29
N ILE A 394 23.17 2.50 15.68
CA ILE A 394 22.27 2.31 16.83
C ILE A 394 22.98 2.85 18.09
N PRO A 395 22.36 3.75 18.88
CA PRO A 395 22.89 4.10 20.19
C PRO A 395 22.72 2.91 21.14
N GLU A 396 23.80 2.51 21.83
CA GLU A 396 23.81 1.50 22.90
C GLU A 396 22.80 1.78 24.02
#